data_AF-A0A813J9D9-F1
#
_entry.id   AF-A0A813J9D9-F1
#
_cell.length_a   1.000
_cell.length_b   1.000
_cell.length_c   1.000
_cell.angle_alpha   90.00
_cell.angle_beta   90.00
_cell.angle_gamma   90.00
#
_symmetry.space_group_name_H-M   'P 1'
#
loop_
_entity.id
_entity.type
_entity.pdbx_description
1 polymer ?
#
loop_
_entity_poly.entity_id
_entity_poly.type
_entity_poly.pdbx_seq_one_letter_code
_entity_poly.pdbx_strand_id
1 'polypeptide(L)'
;KKRKEGGKSSSLKLGPLLEGEDLYKLLEVDEGASLEQVKKQYRKMVLLHHPDKKKGAAAGAQEKPNAKTGVKDQDKHFIKIQEAYEVLSDVGKRRSYDSSLDFDDSLPKEVDESKGFYETFALFFRRNGRFSQRLPVPELGDENTDIAKVQKFYDFWFNFETWRDFSVHDEYNLEDSDCREERRWMERENQRGRKKYDSDERKRIMQLAESAERFDPRIRAEREEREKQKREEKEKRARVKQDEVDAKQQVEEEKIRKVEQEQAEREEKERQEKEDRKQKQQAAKTLRQRLKKAVQSQCKLEPLESEELQELCLTMEAEQLEDFCSRLEALKPGAKSDALVRDELTKAKRKRAEEQEELARQKQDARKRDDQKATAAKEAAASGVAWTTEELGVLAKGLVKFPGGLGGRWALITQLLESTGYPRTEKEVIEKTKGMSQGMSLRAMGSRASQEDSFQAAKAALPKAAATPKAAPEPVKKPEFDPASRETAKPPAEASAAPAADWSTEQQQALEVALKRHPATLEKNERWKLIAEDVPGKKKTECVERFKFLREQFSQKAKS
;
A
#
# COMPACT_ATOMS: atom_id res chain seq x y z
N LYS A 1 -57.48 21.03 -16.73
CA LYS A 1 -57.72 19.98 -17.75
C LYS A 1 -57.68 18.62 -17.03
N LYS A 2 -58.82 17.92 -16.94
CA LYS A 2 -58.92 16.60 -16.29
C LYS A 2 -57.89 15.64 -16.90
N ARG A 3 -57.01 15.07 -16.07
CA ARG A 3 -56.20 13.91 -16.44
C ARG A 3 -57.16 12.78 -16.78
N LYS A 4 -57.28 12.45 -18.08
CA LYS A 4 -57.78 11.13 -18.49
C LYS A 4 -56.76 10.12 -17.99
N GLU A 5 -57.20 9.17 -17.18
CA GLU A 5 -56.46 7.96 -16.87
C GLU A 5 -56.13 7.29 -18.21
N GLY A 6 -54.86 7.36 -18.60
CA GLY A 6 -54.36 6.73 -19.81
C GLY A 6 -54.37 5.22 -19.60
N GLY A 7 -55.20 4.51 -20.36
CA GLY A 7 -54.99 3.08 -20.56
C GLY A 7 -53.55 2.87 -21.00
N LYS A 8 -52.87 1.88 -20.41
CA LYS A 8 -51.50 1.52 -20.71
C LYS A 8 -51.38 1.32 -22.23
N SER A 9 -50.78 2.28 -22.92
CA SER A 9 -50.53 2.22 -24.35
C SER A 9 -49.37 1.25 -24.57
N SER A 10 -49.65 -0.04 -24.77
CA SER A 10 -48.60 -0.98 -25.16
C SER A 10 -48.03 -0.56 -26.52
N SER A 11 -46.69 -0.52 -26.64
CA SER A 11 -46.03 -0.36 -27.95
C SER A 11 -46.46 -1.43 -28.95
N LEU A 12 -46.80 -2.63 -28.49
CA LEU A 12 -47.42 -3.66 -29.30
C LEU A 12 -48.94 -3.47 -29.24
N LYS A 13 -49.51 -2.72 -30.19
CA LYS A 13 -50.96 -2.67 -30.39
C LYS A 13 -51.38 -3.96 -31.09
N LEU A 14 -51.97 -4.88 -30.33
CA LEU A 14 -52.72 -5.98 -30.92
C LEU A 14 -53.97 -5.40 -31.60
N GLY A 15 -54.44 -6.04 -32.67
CA GLY A 15 -55.70 -5.65 -33.30
C GLY A 15 -56.84 -5.72 -32.27
N PRO A 16 -57.91 -4.92 -32.42
CA PRO A 16 -59.04 -4.91 -31.47
C PRO A 16 -59.70 -6.28 -31.27
N LEU A 17 -59.50 -7.20 -32.22
CA LEU A 17 -60.01 -8.57 -32.16
C LEU A 17 -59.14 -9.50 -31.31
N LEU A 18 -57.88 -9.14 -31.05
CA LEU A 18 -56.90 -9.92 -30.30
C LEU A 18 -56.68 -9.39 -28.88
N GLU A 19 -57.29 -8.26 -28.49
CA GLU A 19 -57.20 -7.75 -27.13
C GLU A 19 -57.75 -8.79 -26.12
N GLY A 20 -56.88 -9.22 -25.19
CA GLY A 20 -57.21 -10.22 -24.18
C GLY A 20 -57.17 -11.68 -24.66
N GLU A 21 -56.76 -11.93 -25.91
CA GLU A 21 -56.55 -13.30 -26.41
C GLU A 21 -55.10 -13.76 -26.25
N ASP A 22 -54.96 -15.07 -26.00
CA ASP A 22 -53.67 -15.75 -25.99
C ASP A 22 -53.35 -16.24 -27.41
N LEU A 23 -52.34 -15.62 -28.03
CA LEU A 23 -51.96 -15.88 -29.42
C LEU A 23 -51.43 -17.29 -29.63
N TYR A 24 -50.80 -17.89 -28.61
CA TYR A 24 -50.29 -19.26 -28.64
C TYR A 24 -51.45 -20.26 -28.63
N LYS A 25 -52.42 -20.06 -27.72
CA LYS A 25 -53.65 -20.87 -27.69
C LYS A 25 -54.48 -20.72 -28.96
N LEU A 26 -54.57 -19.50 -29.51
CA LEU A 26 -55.30 -19.24 -30.75
C LEU A 26 -54.71 -19.96 -31.96
N LEU A 27 -53.38 -20.11 -32.01
CA LEU A 27 -52.70 -20.91 -33.02
C LEU A 27 -52.55 -22.38 -32.63
N GLU A 28 -53.03 -22.84 -31.47
CA GLU A 28 -52.84 -24.21 -30.95
C GLU A 28 -51.37 -24.65 -30.92
N VAL A 29 -50.48 -23.77 -30.47
CA VAL A 29 -49.05 -24.06 -30.27
C VAL A 29 -48.63 -23.71 -28.86
N ASP A 30 -47.64 -24.42 -28.33
CA ASP A 30 -47.12 -24.15 -26.99
C ASP A 30 -46.29 -22.86 -26.95
N GLU A 31 -46.27 -22.21 -25.78
CA GLU A 31 -45.32 -21.13 -25.50
C GLU A 31 -43.88 -21.65 -25.70
N GLY A 32 -43.06 -20.91 -26.44
CA GLY A 32 -41.72 -21.34 -26.81
C GLY A 32 -41.63 -22.24 -28.05
N ALA A 33 -42.75 -22.50 -28.76
CA ALA A 33 -42.73 -23.21 -30.03
C ALA A 33 -41.77 -22.55 -31.05
N SER A 34 -41.04 -23.36 -31.81
CA SER A 34 -40.12 -22.87 -32.85
C SER A 34 -40.89 -22.14 -33.96
N LEU A 35 -40.22 -21.25 -34.68
CA LEU A 35 -40.84 -20.54 -35.81
C LEU A 35 -41.40 -21.52 -36.86
N GLU A 36 -40.78 -22.68 -37.02
CA GLU A 36 -41.26 -23.73 -37.93
C GLU A 36 -42.55 -24.37 -37.45
N GLN A 37 -42.69 -24.62 -36.15
CA GLN A 37 -43.92 -25.13 -35.53
C GLN A 37 -45.06 -24.13 -35.68
N VAL A 38 -44.80 -22.84 -35.38
CA VAL A 38 -45.76 -21.74 -35.58
C VAL A 38 -46.22 -21.68 -37.03
N LYS A 39 -45.28 -21.71 -37.99
CA LYS A 39 -45.58 -21.70 -39.43
C LYS A 39 -46.38 -22.92 -39.88
N LYS A 40 -46.02 -24.11 -39.39
CA LYS A 40 -46.70 -25.37 -39.74
C LYS A 40 -48.15 -25.35 -39.29
N GLN A 41 -48.38 -24.94 -38.04
CA GLN A 41 -49.72 -24.92 -37.46
C GLN A 41 -50.56 -23.78 -38.04
N TYR A 42 -49.99 -22.60 -38.29
CA TYR A 42 -50.66 -21.53 -39.02
C TYR A 42 -51.20 -21.99 -40.38
N ARG A 43 -50.40 -22.70 -41.19
CA ARG A 43 -50.87 -23.25 -42.48
C ARG A 43 -52.06 -24.20 -42.31
N LYS A 44 -52.07 -25.03 -41.26
CA LYS A 44 -53.18 -25.92 -40.92
C LYS A 44 -54.44 -25.12 -40.54
N MET A 45 -54.30 -24.12 -39.69
CA MET A 45 -55.39 -23.26 -39.23
C MET A 45 -55.99 -22.43 -40.37
N VAL A 46 -55.16 -21.88 -41.25
CA VAL A 46 -55.61 -21.19 -42.48
C VAL A 46 -56.45 -22.14 -43.33
N LEU A 47 -55.98 -23.36 -43.62
CA LEU A 47 -56.73 -24.33 -44.43
C LEU A 47 -58.05 -24.79 -43.81
N LEU A 48 -58.19 -24.71 -42.49
CA LEU A 48 -59.41 -25.07 -41.75
C LEU A 48 -60.39 -23.90 -41.65
N HIS A 49 -59.88 -22.69 -41.46
CA HIS A 49 -60.68 -21.49 -41.18
C HIS A 49 -60.78 -20.50 -42.36
N HIS A 50 -60.22 -20.83 -43.54
CA HIS A 50 -60.30 -19.97 -44.73
C HIS A 50 -61.77 -19.66 -45.11
N PRO A 51 -62.12 -18.40 -45.40
CA PRO A 51 -63.49 -17.99 -45.70
C PRO A 51 -64.08 -18.69 -46.94
N ASP A 52 -63.23 -19.01 -47.92
CA ASP A 52 -63.66 -19.66 -49.18
C ASP A 52 -64.11 -21.12 -48.99
N LYS A 53 -63.47 -21.87 -48.10
CA LYS A 53 -63.79 -23.28 -47.84
C LYS A 53 -65.07 -23.44 -47.01
N LYS A 54 -65.40 -22.45 -46.17
CA LYS A 54 -66.62 -22.42 -45.36
C LYS A 54 -67.84 -21.88 -46.11
N LYS A 55 -67.65 -21.08 -47.17
CA LYS A 55 -68.72 -20.70 -48.10
C LYS A 55 -69.35 -21.90 -48.80
N GLY A 56 -68.58 -22.97 -49.06
CA GLY A 56 -69.09 -24.22 -49.64
C GLY A 56 -69.85 -25.12 -48.66
N ALA A 57 -69.58 -25.02 -47.35
CA ALA A 57 -70.23 -25.83 -46.31
C ALA A 57 -71.45 -25.15 -45.65
N ALA A 58 -71.54 -23.82 -45.72
CA ALA A 58 -72.56 -23.01 -45.06
C ALA A 58 -73.72 -22.56 -45.98
N ALA A 59 -74.10 -23.36 -46.97
CA ALA A 59 -75.31 -23.08 -47.77
C ALA A 59 -76.62 -23.24 -46.96
N GLY A 60 -76.58 -23.81 -45.74
CA GLY A 60 -77.77 -24.09 -44.92
C GLY A 60 -77.88 -23.36 -43.57
N ALA A 61 -76.85 -22.66 -43.10
CA ALA A 61 -76.88 -21.96 -41.81
C ALA A 61 -76.39 -20.52 -41.99
N GLN A 62 -77.32 -19.61 -42.30
CA GLN A 62 -77.07 -18.17 -42.31
C GLN A 62 -76.87 -17.65 -40.88
N GLU A 63 -75.63 -17.58 -40.42
CA GLU A 63 -75.29 -16.69 -39.30
C GLU A 63 -75.42 -15.24 -39.77
N LYS A 64 -76.32 -14.49 -39.13
CA LYS A 64 -76.59 -13.08 -39.44
C LYS A 64 -75.33 -12.25 -39.15
N PRO A 65 -74.90 -11.36 -40.06
CA PRO A 65 -73.81 -10.44 -39.78
C PRO A 65 -74.16 -9.56 -38.58
N ASN A 66 -73.21 -9.38 -37.66
CA ASN A 66 -73.39 -8.51 -36.50
C ASN A 66 -73.59 -7.06 -37.01
N ALA A 67 -74.74 -6.46 -36.64
CA ALA A 67 -75.22 -5.17 -37.13
C ALA A 67 -74.27 -3.98 -36.88
N LYS A 68 -73.26 -4.13 -36.00
CA LYS A 68 -72.28 -3.07 -35.69
C LYS A 68 -71.00 -3.10 -36.51
N THR A 69 -70.62 -4.24 -37.11
CA THR A 69 -69.28 -4.40 -37.73
C THR A 69 -69.30 -4.92 -39.17
N GLY A 70 -70.42 -5.48 -39.64
CA GLY A 70 -70.54 -5.96 -41.03
C GLY A 70 -69.72 -7.23 -41.37
N VAL A 71 -68.93 -7.76 -40.42
CA VAL A 71 -68.06 -8.94 -40.60
C VAL A 71 -68.72 -10.17 -39.94
N LYS A 72 -68.75 -11.31 -40.64
CA LYS A 72 -69.25 -12.59 -40.10
C LYS A 72 -68.30 -13.14 -39.04
N ASP A 73 -68.80 -13.82 -38.02
CA ASP A 73 -67.95 -14.30 -36.91
C ASP A 73 -66.87 -15.30 -37.35
N GLN A 74 -67.12 -16.04 -38.43
CA GLN A 74 -66.12 -16.92 -39.07
C GLN A 74 -64.97 -16.14 -39.74
N ASP A 75 -65.27 -15.00 -40.35
CA ASP A 75 -64.27 -14.12 -40.96
C ASP A 75 -63.42 -13.45 -39.88
N LYS A 76 -64.02 -13.10 -38.73
CA LYS A 76 -63.28 -12.58 -37.56
C LYS A 76 -62.27 -13.59 -37.02
N HIS A 77 -62.62 -14.87 -36.95
CA HIS A 77 -61.71 -15.89 -36.45
C HIS A 77 -60.52 -16.12 -37.41
N PHE A 78 -60.75 -16.08 -38.73
CA PHE A 78 -59.67 -16.13 -39.71
C PHE A 78 -58.72 -14.92 -39.58
N ILE A 79 -59.26 -13.71 -39.40
CA ILE A 79 -58.47 -12.50 -39.19
C ILE A 79 -57.63 -12.62 -37.91
N LYS A 80 -58.20 -13.11 -36.81
CA LYS A 80 -57.46 -13.38 -35.56
C LYS A 80 -56.29 -14.33 -35.78
N ILE A 81 -56.49 -15.45 -36.49
CA ILE A 81 -55.42 -16.40 -36.82
C ILE A 81 -54.30 -15.73 -37.64
N GLN A 82 -54.66 -14.89 -38.61
CA GLN A 82 -53.70 -14.17 -39.42
C GLN A 82 -52.89 -13.16 -38.60
N GLU A 83 -53.55 -12.29 -37.83
CA GLU A 83 -52.89 -11.30 -36.97
C GLU A 83 -52.01 -11.96 -35.90
N ALA A 84 -52.46 -13.08 -35.30
CA ALA A 84 -51.68 -13.84 -34.34
C ALA A 84 -50.39 -14.39 -34.96
N TYR A 85 -50.47 -14.91 -36.19
CA TYR A 85 -49.29 -15.36 -36.92
C TYR A 85 -48.35 -14.20 -37.29
N GLU A 86 -48.87 -13.03 -37.67
CA GLU A 86 -48.05 -11.85 -37.96
C GLU A 86 -47.24 -11.38 -36.75
N VAL A 87 -47.78 -11.52 -35.53
CA VAL A 87 -47.05 -11.24 -34.28
C VAL A 87 -46.06 -12.36 -33.95
N LEU A 88 -46.50 -13.63 -33.97
CA LEU A 88 -45.67 -14.76 -33.54
C LEU A 88 -44.60 -15.20 -34.56
N SER A 89 -44.72 -14.78 -35.82
CA SER A 89 -43.73 -15.09 -36.86
C SER A 89 -42.58 -14.08 -36.93
N ASP A 90 -42.78 -12.85 -36.47
CA ASP A 90 -41.74 -11.83 -36.37
C ASP A 90 -41.04 -11.91 -35.01
N VAL A 91 -39.70 -12.00 -35.02
CA VAL A 91 -38.91 -12.19 -33.80
C VAL A 91 -39.05 -11.00 -32.85
N GLY A 92 -39.12 -9.77 -33.36
CA GLY A 92 -39.25 -8.57 -32.54
C GLY A 92 -40.63 -8.50 -31.87
N LYS A 93 -41.70 -8.59 -32.68
CA LYS A 93 -43.08 -8.56 -32.19
C LYS A 93 -43.37 -9.70 -31.22
N ARG A 94 -42.86 -10.90 -31.49
CA ARG A 94 -42.98 -12.05 -30.59
C ARG A 94 -42.29 -11.78 -29.25
N ARG A 95 -41.08 -11.22 -29.24
CA ARG A 95 -40.41 -10.87 -27.98
C ARG A 95 -41.19 -9.83 -27.18
N SER A 96 -41.71 -8.80 -27.84
CA SER A 96 -42.56 -7.80 -27.20
C SER A 96 -43.84 -8.42 -26.62
N TYR A 97 -44.46 -9.34 -27.36
CA TYR A 97 -45.63 -10.10 -26.91
C TYR A 97 -45.29 -10.98 -25.69
N ASP A 98 -44.27 -11.84 -25.81
CA ASP A 98 -43.84 -12.76 -24.75
C ASP A 98 -43.42 -12.03 -23.47
N SER A 99 -42.86 -10.82 -23.61
CA SER A 99 -42.46 -9.97 -22.48
C SER A 99 -43.64 -9.25 -21.82
N SER A 100 -44.76 -9.11 -22.54
CA SER A 100 -46.00 -8.51 -22.04
C SER A 100 -46.94 -9.49 -21.34
N LEU A 101 -46.70 -10.80 -21.52
CA LEU A 101 -47.44 -11.84 -20.79
C LEU A 101 -47.18 -11.76 -19.29
N ASP A 102 -48.19 -12.13 -18.50
CA ASP A 102 -48.09 -12.18 -17.05
C ASP A 102 -46.88 -13.03 -16.62
N PHE A 103 -46.03 -12.44 -15.79
CA PHE A 103 -44.83 -13.09 -15.27
C PHE A 103 -44.66 -12.77 -13.80
N ASP A 104 -44.39 -13.80 -13.01
CA ASP A 104 -44.10 -13.63 -11.59
C ASP A 104 -42.66 -13.12 -11.42
N ASP A 105 -42.54 -11.82 -11.18
CA ASP A 105 -41.26 -11.15 -10.94
C ASP A 105 -40.75 -11.31 -9.49
N SER A 106 -41.46 -12.05 -8.62
CA SER A 106 -41.05 -12.27 -7.23
C SER A 106 -39.67 -12.92 -7.12
N LEU A 107 -38.97 -12.57 -6.04
CA LEU A 107 -37.69 -13.15 -5.65
C LEU A 107 -37.84 -13.96 -4.36
N PRO A 108 -37.08 -15.06 -4.19
CA PRO A 108 -37.05 -15.79 -2.93
C PRO A 108 -36.42 -14.91 -1.86
N LYS A 109 -37.15 -14.66 -0.76
CA LYS A 109 -36.64 -13.90 0.39
C LYS A 109 -35.80 -14.79 1.31
N GLU A 110 -36.20 -16.05 1.43
CA GLU A 110 -35.61 -17.06 2.30
C GLU A 110 -35.62 -18.40 1.56
N VAL A 111 -34.81 -19.35 2.05
CA VAL A 111 -34.86 -20.74 1.58
C VAL A 111 -36.11 -21.38 2.15
N ASP A 112 -36.94 -21.99 1.30
CA ASP A 112 -38.07 -22.79 1.76
C ASP A 112 -37.51 -24.04 2.46
N GLU A 113 -37.66 -24.13 3.78
CA GLU A 113 -37.15 -25.27 4.58
C GLU A 113 -37.71 -26.61 4.10
N SER A 114 -38.91 -26.62 3.51
CA SER A 114 -39.55 -27.86 3.03
C SER A 114 -38.95 -28.37 1.72
N LYS A 115 -38.44 -27.47 0.87
CA LYS A 115 -37.88 -27.77 -0.46
C LYS A 115 -36.34 -27.74 -0.47
N GLY A 116 -35.75 -27.09 0.52
CA GLY A 116 -34.32 -26.84 0.58
C GLY A 116 -33.85 -25.85 -0.49
N PHE A 117 -32.54 -25.59 -0.48
CA PHE A 117 -31.90 -24.58 -1.34
C PHE A 117 -32.09 -24.85 -2.83
N TYR A 118 -31.75 -26.07 -3.28
CA TYR A 118 -31.68 -26.39 -4.71
C TYR A 118 -33.04 -26.30 -5.38
N GLU A 119 -34.08 -26.90 -4.80
CA GLU A 119 -35.42 -26.86 -5.39
C GLU A 119 -36.00 -25.44 -5.34
N THR A 120 -35.81 -24.72 -4.24
CA THR A 120 -36.26 -23.32 -4.12
C THR A 120 -35.66 -22.47 -5.24
N PHE A 121 -34.32 -22.40 -5.33
CA PHE A 121 -33.65 -21.48 -6.25
C PHE A 121 -33.65 -21.97 -7.70
N ALA A 122 -33.60 -23.28 -7.97
CA ALA A 122 -33.67 -23.80 -9.34
C ALA A 122 -34.98 -23.42 -10.03
N LEU A 123 -36.10 -23.32 -9.30
CA LEU A 123 -37.37 -22.82 -9.85
C LEU A 123 -37.24 -21.38 -10.36
N PHE A 124 -36.67 -20.48 -9.57
CA PHE A 124 -36.49 -19.07 -9.96
C PHE A 124 -35.51 -18.92 -11.12
N PHE A 125 -34.39 -19.65 -11.10
CA PHE A 125 -33.42 -19.59 -12.20
C PHE A 125 -33.99 -20.15 -13.50
N ARG A 126 -34.69 -21.27 -13.47
CA ARG A 126 -35.37 -21.82 -14.65
C ARG A 126 -36.44 -20.86 -15.18
N ARG A 127 -37.25 -20.28 -14.29
CA ARG A 127 -38.29 -19.31 -14.65
C ARG A 127 -37.72 -18.08 -15.35
N ASN A 128 -36.66 -17.49 -14.80
CA ASN A 128 -36.02 -16.32 -15.40
C ASN A 128 -35.14 -16.66 -16.62
N GLY A 129 -34.63 -17.89 -16.69
CA GLY A 129 -33.77 -18.37 -17.77
C GLY A 129 -34.44 -18.33 -19.14
N ARG A 130 -35.78 -18.37 -19.20
CA ARG A 130 -36.55 -18.21 -20.45
C ARG A 130 -36.22 -16.91 -21.20
N PHE A 131 -35.85 -15.87 -20.47
CA PHE A 131 -35.51 -14.56 -21.01
C PHE A 131 -34.02 -14.40 -21.37
N SER A 132 -33.22 -15.45 -21.27
CA SER A 132 -31.78 -15.34 -21.54
C SER A 132 -31.46 -15.18 -23.03
N GLN A 133 -30.58 -14.23 -23.35
CA GLN A 133 -29.98 -14.11 -24.68
C GLN A 133 -28.93 -15.19 -24.96
N ARG A 134 -28.29 -15.72 -23.91
CA ARG A 134 -27.15 -16.65 -24.02
C ARG A 134 -27.61 -18.06 -23.68
N LEU A 135 -27.41 -18.98 -24.61
CA LEU A 135 -27.73 -20.39 -24.45
C LEU A 135 -26.46 -21.26 -24.54
N PRO A 136 -26.40 -22.41 -23.86
CA PRO A 136 -27.39 -22.92 -22.91
C PRO A 136 -27.38 -22.15 -21.58
N VAL A 137 -28.56 -22.04 -20.94
CA VAL A 137 -28.65 -21.50 -19.58
C VAL A 137 -28.11 -22.55 -18.61
N PRO A 138 -27.09 -22.25 -17.79
CA PRO A 138 -26.54 -23.21 -16.85
C PRO A 138 -27.53 -23.51 -15.73
N GLU A 139 -27.61 -24.79 -15.35
CA GLU A 139 -28.42 -25.25 -14.23
C GLU A 139 -27.67 -25.04 -12.90
N LEU A 140 -28.42 -24.89 -11.81
CA LEU A 140 -27.86 -24.69 -10.46
C LEU A 140 -27.03 -25.90 -9.97
N GLY A 141 -27.32 -27.08 -10.50
CA GLY A 141 -26.71 -28.34 -10.09
C GLY A 141 -27.23 -28.84 -8.75
N ASP A 142 -26.41 -29.66 -8.10
CA ASP A 142 -26.68 -30.33 -6.83
C ASP A 142 -25.53 -30.10 -5.83
N GLU A 143 -25.61 -30.73 -4.65
CA GLU A 143 -24.61 -30.64 -3.59
C GLU A 143 -23.22 -31.15 -3.99
N ASN A 144 -23.15 -32.07 -4.95
CA ASN A 144 -21.90 -32.67 -5.41
C ASN A 144 -21.29 -31.95 -6.63
N THR A 145 -21.91 -30.86 -7.07
CA THR A 145 -21.44 -30.11 -8.23
C THR A 145 -20.14 -29.39 -7.89
N ASP A 146 -19.13 -29.63 -8.72
CA ASP A 146 -17.80 -29.03 -8.59
C ASP A 146 -17.86 -27.50 -8.47
N ILE A 147 -17.09 -26.94 -7.54
CA ILE A 147 -17.12 -25.52 -7.20
C ILE A 147 -16.78 -24.62 -8.39
N ALA A 148 -15.94 -25.08 -9.33
CA ALA A 148 -15.63 -24.30 -10.53
C ALA A 148 -16.83 -24.23 -11.49
N LYS A 149 -17.69 -25.25 -11.52
CA LYS A 149 -18.97 -25.19 -12.25
C LYS A 149 -19.97 -24.28 -11.55
N VAL A 150 -20.02 -24.31 -10.22
CA VAL A 150 -20.85 -23.41 -9.43
C VAL A 150 -20.44 -21.94 -9.67
N GLN A 151 -19.14 -21.65 -9.70
CA GLN A 151 -18.66 -20.30 -10.01
C GLN A 151 -19.09 -19.85 -11.41
N LYS A 152 -18.94 -20.71 -12.44
CA LYS A 152 -19.39 -20.40 -13.81
C LYS A 152 -20.90 -20.17 -13.89
N PHE A 153 -21.68 -20.89 -13.09
CA PHE A 153 -23.11 -20.68 -12.97
C PHE A 153 -23.39 -19.26 -12.44
N TYR A 154 -22.77 -18.86 -11.33
CA TYR A 154 -22.95 -17.52 -10.78
C TYR A 154 -22.43 -16.43 -11.73
N ASP A 155 -21.29 -16.64 -12.39
CA ASP A 155 -20.75 -15.71 -13.38
C ASP A 155 -21.74 -15.47 -14.53
N PHE A 156 -22.44 -16.52 -14.98
CA PHE A 156 -23.50 -16.40 -15.99
C PHE A 156 -24.65 -15.51 -15.50
N TRP A 157 -25.11 -15.71 -14.26
CA TRP A 157 -26.27 -15.00 -13.69
C TRP A 157 -25.95 -13.57 -13.26
N PHE A 158 -24.74 -13.29 -12.76
CA PHE A 158 -24.28 -11.93 -12.50
C PHE A 158 -24.12 -11.12 -13.79
N ASN A 159 -23.78 -11.79 -14.89
CA ASN A 159 -23.68 -11.18 -16.22
C ASN A 159 -24.88 -11.54 -17.10
N PHE A 160 -26.08 -11.70 -16.50
CA PHE A 160 -27.26 -12.14 -17.24
C PHE A 160 -27.67 -11.10 -18.29
N GLU A 161 -27.78 -11.55 -19.54
CA GLU A 161 -28.26 -10.77 -20.66
C GLU A 161 -29.68 -11.21 -21.00
N THR A 162 -30.63 -10.29 -20.84
CA THR A 162 -32.06 -10.55 -21.07
C THR A 162 -32.52 -10.05 -22.43
N TRP A 163 -33.27 -10.84 -23.19
CA TRP A 163 -33.96 -10.35 -24.40
C TRP A 163 -35.32 -9.72 -24.08
N ARG A 164 -35.77 -9.77 -22.82
CA ARG A 164 -37.06 -9.24 -22.38
C ARG A 164 -37.21 -7.78 -22.82
N ASP A 165 -38.34 -7.48 -23.44
CA ASP A 165 -38.65 -6.18 -24.01
C ASP A 165 -39.67 -5.44 -23.15
N PHE A 166 -39.29 -4.23 -22.74
CA PHE A 166 -40.10 -3.37 -21.88
C PHE A 166 -40.84 -2.28 -22.64
N SER A 167 -40.95 -2.39 -23.97
CA SER A 167 -41.72 -1.46 -24.82
C SER A 167 -43.21 -1.39 -24.46
N VAL A 168 -43.75 -2.39 -23.74
CA VAL A 168 -45.10 -2.34 -23.17
C VAL A 168 -45.29 -1.16 -22.20
N HIS A 169 -44.20 -0.65 -21.63
CA HIS A 169 -44.18 0.50 -20.73
C HIS A 169 -43.86 1.83 -21.42
N ASP A 170 -43.75 1.86 -22.75
CA ASP A 170 -43.56 3.09 -23.51
C ASP A 170 -44.78 4.01 -23.33
N GLU A 171 -44.55 5.26 -22.93
CA GLU A 171 -45.65 6.21 -22.66
C GLU A 171 -46.20 6.84 -23.95
N TYR A 172 -45.37 6.98 -24.98
CA TYR A 172 -45.72 7.68 -26.22
C TYR A 172 -45.83 6.69 -27.38
N ASN A 173 -46.91 6.78 -28.16
CA ASN A 173 -47.01 6.06 -29.42
C ASN A 173 -46.37 6.88 -30.55
N LEU A 174 -45.44 6.28 -31.29
CA LEU A 174 -44.73 6.96 -32.37
C LEU A 174 -45.60 7.29 -33.59
N GLU A 175 -46.75 6.63 -33.73
CA GLU A 175 -47.72 6.94 -34.79
C GLU A 175 -48.54 8.19 -34.49
N ASP A 176 -48.58 8.64 -33.23
CA ASP A 176 -49.34 9.81 -32.79
C ASP A 176 -48.55 11.12 -32.98
N SER A 177 -47.34 11.07 -33.54
CA SER A 177 -46.50 12.24 -33.76
C SER A 177 -46.99 13.07 -34.96
N ASP A 178 -47.11 14.39 -34.80
CA ASP A 178 -47.48 15.30 -35.89
C ASP A 178 -46.29 15.62 -36.82
N CYS A 179 -45.06 15.44 -36.33
CA CYS A 179 -43.84 15.75 -37.08
C CYS A 179 -42.64 14.86 -36.71
N ARG A 180 -41.58 14.95 -37.52
CA ARG A 180 -40.34 14.17 -37.34
C ARG A 180 -39.62 14.51 -36.04
N GLU A 181 -39.58 15.79 -35.67
CA GLU A 181 -38.95 16.27 -34.44
C GLU A 181 -39.66 15.73 -33.20
N GLU A 182 -40.99 15.75 -33.22
CA GLU A 182 -41.83 15.18 -32.17
C GLU A 182 -41.65 13.67 -32.07
N ARG A 183 -41.66 12.95 -33.19
CA ARG A 183 -41.38 11.51 -33.21
C ARG A 183 -40.03 11.16 -32.56
N ARG A 184 -38.98 11.91 -32.91
CA ARG A 184 -37.64 11.75 -32.30
C ARG A 184 -37.60 12.10 -30.81
N TRP A 185 -38.46 13.00 -30.36
CA TRP A 185 -38.60 13.30 -28.95
C TRP A 185 -39.31 12.16 -28.23
N MET A 186 -40.44 11.67 -28.76
CA MET A 186 -41.18 10.51 -28.24
C MET A 186 -40.30 9.25 -28.17
N GLU A 187 -39.54 8.95 -29.23
CA GLU A 187 -38.58 7.83 -29.26
C GLU A 187 -37.54 7.93 -28.13
N ARG A 188 -36.99 9.12 -27.89
CA ARG A 188 -36.01 9.35 -26.82
C ARG A 188 -36.64 9.21 -25.45
N GLU A 189 -37.87 9.66 -25.25
CA GLU A 189 -38.56 9.58 -23.97
C GLU A 189 -38.93 8.14 -23.64
N ASN A 190 -39.48 7.40 -24.60
CA ASN A 190 -39.69 5.95 -24.50
C ASN A 190 -38.38 5.20 -24.20
N GLN A 191 -37.30 5.52 -24.90
CA GLN A 191 -36.00 4.90 -24.65
C GLN A 191 -35.48 5.20 -23.23
N ARG A 192 -35.72 6.40 -22.69
CA ARG A 192 -35.41 6.72 -21.28
C ARG A 192 -36.25 5.89 -20.31
N GLY A 193 -37.55 5.75 -20.59
CA GLY A 193 -38.46 4.89 -19.83
C GLY A 193 -37.98 3.44 -19.82
N ARG A 194 -37.73 2.85 -20.98
CA ARG A 194 -37.21 1.48 -21.12
C ARG A 194 -35.90 1.25 -20.40
N LYS A 195 -34.94 2.18 -20.50
CA LYS A 195 -33.67 2.09 -19.75
C LYS A 195 -33.87 1.94 -18.23
N LYS A 196 -34.93 2.52 -17.68
CA LYS A 196 -35.27 2.35 -16.26
C LYS A 196 -35.71 0.91 -15.98
N TYR A 197 -36.63 0.36 -16.78
CA TYR A 197 -37.07 -1.03 -16.64
C TYR A 197 -35.94 -2.03 -16.90
N ASP A 198 -35.09 -1.78 -17.90
CA ASP A 198 -33.88 -2.58 -18.15
C ASP A 198 -32.93 -2.57 -16.95
N SER A 199 -32.75 -1.40 -16.33
CA SER A 199 -31.91 -1.24 -15.13
C SER A 199 -32.50 -1.98 -13.94
N ASP A 200 -33.82 -1.87 -13.73
CA ASP A 200 -34.50 -2.51 -12.61
C ASP A 200 -34.57 -4.04 -12.79
N GLU A 201 -34.72 -4.54 -14.01
CA GLU A 201 -34.63 -5.98 -14.31
C GLU A 201 -33.24 -6.53 -14.05
N ARG A 202 -32.18 -5.81 -14.48
CA ARG A 202 -30.79 -6.20 -14.18
C ARG A 202 -30.55 -6.27 -12.68
N LYS A 203 -31.04 -5.28 -11.92
CA LYS A 203 -30.94 -5.30 -10.45
C LYS A 203 -31.71 -6.47 -9.85
N ARG A 204 -32.91 -6.78 -10.35
CA ARG A 204 -33.74 -7.88 -9.86
C ARG A 204 -33.05 -9.24 -10.06
N ILE A 205 -32.48 -9.49 -11.24
CA ILE A 205 -31.74 -10.72 -11.50
C ILE A 205 -30.43 -10.79 -10.70
N MET A 206 -29.74 -9.66 -10.54
CA MET A 206 -28.56 -9.59 -9.67
C MET A 206 -28.92 -9.93 -8.22
N GLN A 207 -30.02 -9.40 -7.69
CA GLN A 207 -30.52 -9.73 -6.34
C GLN A 207 -30.89 -11.21 -6.19
N LEU A 208 -31.44 -11.84 -7.24
CA LEU A 208 -31.66 -13.28 -7.26
C LEU A 208 -30.35 -14.05 -7.09
N ALA A 209 -29.33 -13.69 -7.88
CA ALA A 209 -28.01 -14.32 -7.85
C ALA A 209 -27.31 -14.12 -6.49
N GLU A 210 -27.31 -12.89 -5.96
CA GLU A 210 -26.75 -12.56 -4.64
C GLU A 210 -27.42 -13.35 -3.51
N SER A 211 -28.75 -13.42 -3.54
CA SER A 211 -29.52 -14.17 -2.54
C SER A 211 -29.19 -15.66 -2.62
N ALA A 212 -29.14 -16.20 -3.83
CA ALA A 212 -28.76 -17.60 -4.05
C ALA A 212 -27.33 -17.88 -3.55
N GLU A 213 -26.35 -17.07 -3.92
CA GLU A 213 -24.94 -17.25 -3.51
C GLU A 213 -24.79 -17.18 -1.99
N ARG A 214 -25.53 -16.28 -1.33
CA ARG A 214 -25.54 -16.16 0.13
C ARG A 214 -26.04 -17.43 0.83
N PHE A 215 -27.05 -18.08 0.26
CA PHE A 215 -27.68 -19.26 0.85
C PHE A 215 -27.12 -20.60 0.32
N ASP A 216 -26.28 -20.59 -0.71
CA ASP A 216 -25.71 -21.80 -1.30
C ASP A 216 -24.81 -22.54 -0.31
N PRO A 217 -25.15 -23.80 0.05
CA PRO A 217 -24.36 -24.60 0.99
C PRO A 217 -22.91 -24.81 0.53
N ARG A 218 -22.66 -24.94 -0.78
CA ARG A 218 -21.34 -25.22 -1.35
C ARG A 218 -20.43 -24.00 -1.21
N ILE A 219 -20.95 -22.81 -1.53
CA ILE A 219 -20.23 -21.54 -1.40
C ILE A 219 -19.95 -21.22 0.07
N ARG A 220 -20.90 -21.52 0.97
CA ARG A 220 -20.71 -21.37 2.41
C ARG A 220 -19.59 -22.28 2.92
N ALA A 221 -19.62 -23.56 2.56
CA ALA A 221 -18.58 -24.52 2.94
C ALA A 221 -17.19 -24.10 2.43
N GLU A 222 -17.08 -23.65 1.17
CA GLU A 222 -15.82 -23.16 0.60
C GLU A 222 -15.32 -21.91 1.34
N ARG A 223 -16.22 -20.97 1.66
CA ARG A 223 -15.86 -19.76 2.40
C ARG A 223 -15.33 -20.08 3.80
N GLU A 224 -16.01 -20.97 4.52
CA GLU A 224 -15.61 -21.42 5.86
C GLU A 224 -14.25 -22.13 5.84
N GLU A 225 -14.04 -23.04 4.87
CA GLU A 225 -12.76 -23.74 4.71
C GLU A 225 -11.62 -22.77 4.35
N ARG A 226 -11.87 -21.81 3.45
CA ARG A 226 -10.88 -20.77 3.10
C ARG A 226 -10.55 -19.85 4.29
N GLU A 227 -11.54 -19.51 5.12
CA GLU A 227 -11.31 -18.75 6.35
C GLU A 227 -10.51 -19.55 7.38
N LYS A 228 -10.80 -20.84 7.52
CA LYS A 228 -10.03 -21.76 8.36
C LYS A 228 -8.58 -21.87 7.90
N GLN A 229 -8.34 -22.08 6.61
CA GLN A 229 -6.98 -22.12 6.04
C GLN A 229 -6.21 -20.83 6.29
N LYS A 230 -6.85 -19.66 6.09
CA LYS A 230 -6.24 -18.36 6.41
C LYS A 230 -5.93 -18.19 7.89
N ARG A 231 -6.79 -18.69 8.78
CA ARG A 231 -6.56 -18.67 10.23
C ARG A 231 -5.36 -19.54 10.60
N GLU A 232 -5.30 -20.77 10.08
CA GLU A 232 -4.19 -21.69 10.30
C GLU A 232 -2.87 -21.14 9.75
N GLU A 233 -2.87 -20.53 8.56
CA GLU A 233 -1.68 -19.88 8.00
C GLU A 233 -1.22 -18.69 8.85
N LYS A 234 -2.16 -17.86 9.30
CA LYS A 234 -1.86 -16.73 10.18
C LYS A 234 -1.29 -17.21 11.52
N GLU A 235 -1.82 -18.28 12.08
CA GLU A 235 -1.33 -18.89 13.32
C GLU A 235 0.08 -19.48 13.14
N LYS A 236 0.32 -20.24 12.06
CA LYS A 236 1.66 -20.74 11.70
C LYS A 236 2.67 -19.60 11.57
N ARG A 237 2.29 -18.52 10.89
CA ARG A 237 3.15 -17.33 10.72
C ARG A 237 3.39 -16.60 12.04
N ALA A 238 2.41 -16.53 12.93
CA ALA A 238 2.56 -15.95 14.26
C ALA A 238 3.53 -16.78 15.11
N ARG A 239 3.41 -18.12 15.07
CA ARG A 239 4.32 -19.04 15.77
C ARG A 239 5.76 -18.90 15.28
N VAL A 240 6.00 -18.89 13.97
CA VAL A 240 7.35 -18.70 13.42
C VAL A 240 7.98 -17.38 13.88
N LYS A 241 7.20 -16.29 13.94
CA LYS A 241 7.69 -15.00 14.43
C LYS A 241 7.99 -15.03 15.93
N GLN A 242 7.15 -15.70 16.72
CA GLN A 242 7.36 -15.85 18.14
C GLN A 242 8.64 -16.66 18.40
N ASP A 243 8.80 -17.80 17.73
CA ASP A 243 10.00 -18.63 17.82
C ASP A 243 11.27 -17.85 17.41
N GLU A 244 11.20 -16.96 16.41
CA GLU A 244 12.33 -16.10 16.00
C GLU A 244 12.68 -15.04 17.07
N VAL A 245 11.68 -14.44 17.71
CA VAL A 245 11.88 -13.46 18.80
C VAL A 245 12.47 -14.16 20.01
N ASP A 246 11.91 -15.31 20.40
CA ASP A 246 12.37 -16.09 21.54
C ASP A 246 13.82 -16.57 21.31
N ALA A 247 14.18 -17.02 20.10
CA ALA A 247 15.55 -17.39 19.76
C ALA A 247 16.53 -16.21 19.84
N LYS A 248 16.12 -15.01 19.41
CA LYS A 248 16.94 -13.79 19.52
C LYS A 248 17.17 -13.40 20.99
N GLN A 249 16.13 -13.47 21.82
CA GLN A 249 16.23 -13.20 23.25
C GLN A 249 17.16 -14.19 23.94
N GLN A 250 17.06 -15.48 23.64
CA GLN A 250 17.96 -16.50 24.19
C GLN A 250 19.43 -16.22 23.83
N VAL A 251 19.72 -15.85 22.57
CA VAL A 251 21.08 -15.51 22.14
C VAL A 251 21.60 -14.24 22.83
N GLU A 252 20.74 -13.24 23.07
CA GLU A 252 21.11 -12.00 23.76
C GLU A 252 21.35 -12.22 25.26
N GLU A 253 20.48 -12.99 25.93
CA GLU A 253 20.66 -13.39 27.33
C GLU A 253 21.96 -14.20 27.52
N GLU A 254 22.28 -15.12 26.60
CA GLU A 254 23.53 -15.88 26.68
C GLU A 254 24.76 -14.98 26.53
N LYS A 255 24.70 -13.95 25.67
CA LYS A 255 25.79 -12.96 25.53
C LYS A 255 25.96 -12.12 26.78
N ILE A 256 24.86 -11.64 27.38
CA ILE A 256 24.90 -10.87 28.62
C ILE A 256 25.55 -11.70 29.73
N ARG A 257 25.11 -12.95 29.89
CA ARG A 257 25.69 -13.88 30.89
C ARG A 257 27.19 -14.11 30.67
N LYS A 258 27.66 -14.27 29.43
CA LYS A 258 29.09 -14.42 29.13
C LYS A 258 29.89 -13.17 29.47
N VAL A 259 29.37 -11.98 29.17
CA VAL A 259 30.02 -10.70 29.50
C VAL A 259 30.10 -10.52 31.02
N GLU A 260 29.03 -10.82 31.76
CA GLU A 260 29.01 -10.75 33.22
C GLU A 260 30.01 -11.72 33.86
N GLN A 261 30.09 -12.96 33.36
CA GLN A 261 31.07 -13.95 33.81
C GLN A 261 32.51 -13.48 33.55
N GLU A 262 32.80 -12.96 32.36
CA GLU A 262 34.13 -12.46 32.02
C GLU A 262 34.52 -11.23 32.86
N GLN A 263 33.57 -10.35 33.16
CA GLN A 263 33.80 -9.21 34.06
C GLN A 263 34.08 -9.67 35.48
N ALA A 264 33.31 -10.61 36.02
CA ALA A 264 33.53 -11.16 37.36
C ALA A 264 34.93 -11.82 37.48
N GLU A 265 35.34 -12.61 36.48
CA GLU A 265 36.67 -13.22 36.46
C GLU A 265 37.80 -12.18 36.39
N ARG A 266 37.63 -11.10 35.62
CA ARG A 266 38.61 -10.00 35.54
C ARG A 266 38.72 -9.25 36.86
N GLU A 267 37.59 -8.95 37.51
CA GLU A 267 37.58 -8.30 38.82
C GLU A 267 38.25 -9.16 39.89
N GLU A 268 38.02 -10.48 39.87
CA GLU A 268 38.67 -11.41 40.78
C GLU A 268 40.18 -11.46 40.56
N LYS A 269 40.64 -11.56 39.31
CA LYS A 269 42.07 -11.50 38.98
C LYS A 269 42.71 -10.19 39.41
N GLU A 270 42.06 -9.05 39.17
CA GLU A 270 42.59 -7.75 39.60
C GLU A 270 42.67 -7.63 41.13
N ARG A 271 41.72 -8.22 41.87
CA ARG A 271 41.78 -8.29 43.33
C ARG A 271 42.97 -9.14 43.80
N GLN A 272 43.16 -10.32 43.21
CA GLN A 272 44.30 -11.18 43.52
C GLN A 272 45.64 -10.48 43.21
N GLU A 273 45.78 -9.85 42.04
CA GLU A 273 46.99 -9.10 41.67
C GLU A 273 47.26 -7.92 42.62
N LYS A 274 46.22 -7.20 43.06
CA LYS A 274 46.36 -6.11 44.05
C LYS A 274 46.84 -6.64 45.39
N GLU A 275 46.33 -7.80 45.82
CA GLU A 275 46.74 -8.45 47.06
C GLU A 275 48.19 -8.93 46.98
N ASP A 276 48.56 -9.63 45.92
CA ASP A 276 49.92 -10.08 45.64
C ASP A 276 50.89 -8.89 45.57
N ARG A 277 50.51 -7.80 44.92
CA ARG A 277 51.33 -6.57 44.85
C ARG A 277 51.55 -5.97 46.24
N LYS A 278 50.51 -5.94 47.09
CA LYS A 278 50.65 -5.46 48.47
C LYS A 278 51.61 -6.35 49.26
N GLN A 279 51.49 -7.68 49.14
CA GLN A 279 52.38 -8.63 49.80
C GLN A 279 53.84 -8.46 49.33
N LYS A 280 54.10 -8.38 48.01
CA LYS A 280 55.44 -8.15 47.45
C LYS A 280 56.04 -6.82 47.92
N GLN A 281 55.25 -5.75 47.95
CA GLN A 281 55.72 -4.44 48.46
C GLN A 281 56.06 -4.50 49.95
N GLN A 282 55.27 -5.20 50.75
CA GLN A 282 55.54 -5.37 52.18
C GLN A 282 56.81 -6.20 52.41
N ALA A 283 56.99 -7.30 51.67
CA ALA A 283 58.21 -8.10 51.71
C ALA A 283 59.45 -7.27 51.34
N ALA A 284 59.41 -6.53 50.21
CA ALA A 284 60.51 -5.67 49.79
C ALA A 284 60.84 -4.59 50.84
N LYS A 285 59.84 -3.98 51.50
CA LYS A 285 60.08 -3.02 52.60
C LYS A 285 60.84 -3.66 53.76
N THR A 286 60.44 -4.85 54.19
CA THR A 286 61.11 -5.59 55.27
C THR A 286 62.56 -5.92 54.90
N LEU A 287 62.80 -6.37 53.66
CA LEU A 287 64.13 -6.72 53.18
C LEU A 287 65.06 -5.52 53.04
N ARG A 288 64.56 -4.37 52.56
CA ARG A 288 65.33 -3.11 52.54
C ARG A 288 65.76 -2.68 53.93
N GLN A 289 64.89 -2.85 54.93
CA GLN A 289 65.25 -2.54 56.32
C GLN A 289 66.31 -3.51 56.86
N ARG A 290 66.22 -4.80 56.54
CA ARG A 290 67.25 -5.80 56.88
C ARG A 290 68.60 -5.44 56.26
N LEU A 291 68.63 -5.19 54.95
CA LEU A 291 69.84 -4.82 54.21
C LEU A 291 70.48 -3.56 54.79
N LYS A 292 69.68 -2.52 55.08
CA LYS A 292 70.15 -1.28 55.70
C LYS A 292 70.89 -1.55 57.03
N LYS A 293 70.35 -2.43 57.89
CA LYS A 293 70.98 -2.80 59.17
C LYS A 293 72.27 -3.59 58.97
N ALA A 294 72.28 -4.54 58.02
CA ALA A 294 73.47 -5.31 57.69
C ALA A 294 74.61 -4.42 57.17
N VAL A 295 74.29 -3.50 56.25
CA VAL A 295 75.25 -2.53 55.71
C VAL A 295 75.79 -1.60 56.80
N GLN A 296 74.94 -1.07 57.67
CA GLN A 296 75.35 -0.19 58.78
C GLN A 296 76.29 -0.86 59.80
N SER A 297 76.17 -2.19 59.98
CA SER A 297 76.96 -2.94 60.95
C SER A 297 78.24 -3.55 60.36
N GLN A 298 78.25 -3.85 59.06
CA GLN A 298 79.33 -4.61 58.42
C GLN A 298 80.16 -3.80 57.43
N CYS A 299 79.69 -2.64 56.98
CA CYS A 299 80.32 -1.86 55.90
C CYS A 299 80.72 -0.44 56.34
N LYS A 300 81.75 0.10 55.68
CA LYS A 300 82.17 1.51 55.74
C LYS A 300 82.07 2.13 54.35
N LEU A 301 80.91 2.72 54.07
CA LEU A 301 80.60 3.34 52.79
C LEU A 301 80.74 4.86 52.89
N GLU A 302 81.19 5.48 51.80
CA GLU A 302 81.14 6.94 51.64
C GLU A 302 79.68 7.44 51.52
N PRO A 303 79.38 8.71 51.85
CA PRO A 303 78.02 9.25 51.78
C PRO A 303 77.34 9.04 50.42
N LEU A 304 78.10 9.23 49.33
CA LEU A 304 77.61 9.02 47.96
C LEU A 304 77.28 7.55 47.69
N GLU A 305 78.13 6.62 48.15
CA GLU A 305 77.91 5.17 48.00
C GLU A 305 76.66 4.71 48.78
N SER A 306 76.40 5.33 49.93
CA SER A 306 75.19 5.09 50.72
C SER A 306 73.92 5.59 50.02
N GLU A 307 73.96 6.75 49.36
CA GLU A 307 72.82 7.28 48.58
C GLU A 307 72.54 6.42 47.35
N GLU A 308 73.58 6.04 46.61
CA GLU A 308 73.48 5.17 45.44
C GLU A 308 72.92 3.78 45.82
N LEU A 309 73.31 3.25 46.98
CA LEU A 309 72.80 1.98 47.50
C LEU A 309 71.33 2.07 47.88
N GLN A 310 70.90 3.17 48.49
CA GLN A 310 69.48 3.38 48.79
C GLN A 310 68.65 3.42 47.51
N GLU A 311 69.13 4.11 46.48
CA GLU A 311 68.45 4.17 45.19
C GLU A 311 68.39 2.79 44.50
N LEU A 312 69.48 2.02 44.55
CA LEU A 312 69.52 0.65 44.05
C LEU A 312 68.50 -0.24 44.78
N CYS A 313 68.48 -0.19 46.12
CA CYS A 313 67.55 -0.95 46.94
C CYS A 313 66.08 -0.64 46.60
N LEU A 314 65.76 0.60 46.22
CA LEU A 314 64.43 1.00 45.78
C LEU A 314 64.01 0.36 44.45
N THR A 315 64.98 0.04 43.59
CA THR A 315 64.76 -0.59 42.28
C THR A 315 64.84 -2.12 42.27
N MET A 316 65.35 -2.74 43.35
CA MET A 316 65.45 -4.20 43.46
C MET A 316 64.12 -4.85 43.88
N GLU A 317 63.88 -6.03 43.31
CA GLU A 317 62.77 -6.91 43.70
C GLU A 317 63.08 -7.66 45.01
N ALA A 318 62.05 -8.21 45.64
CA ALA A 318 62.19 -8.90 46.93
C ALA A 318 63.21 -10.06 46.88
N GLU A 319 63.22 -10.85 45.80
CA GLU A 319 64.17 -11.96 45.63
C GLU A 319 65.61 -11.46 45.54
N GLN A 320 65.84 -10.36 44.81
CA GLN A 320 67.17 -9.76 44.66
C GLN A 320 67.65 -9.13 45.96
N LEU A 321 66.74 -8.52 46.73
CA LEU A 321 67.04 -7.98 48.06
C LEU A 321 67.38 -9.09 49.07
N GLU A 322 66.69 -10.23 49.02
CA GLU A 322 66.96 -11.38 49.89
C GLU A 322 68.32 -12.02 49.57
N ASP A 323 68.64 -12.21 48.28
CA ASP A 323 69.96 -12.69 47.85
C ASP A 323 71.07 -11.75 48.33
N PHE A 324 70.89 -10.44 48.16
CA PHE A 324 71.87 -9.46 48.58
C PHE A 324 72.05 -9.44 50.10
N CYS A 325 70.96 -9.47 50.88
CA CYS A 325 71.04 -9.60 52.33
C CYS A 325 71.84 -10.85 52.73
N SER A 326 71.51 -12.00 52.13
CA SER A 326 72.12 -13.28 52.44
C SER A 326 73.62 -13.32 52.12
N ARG A 327 74.02 -12.80 50.94
CA ARG A 327 75.42 -12.71 50.52
C ARG A 327 76.23 -11.77 51.39
N LEU A 328 75.64 -10.66 51.83
CA LEU A 328 76.30 -9.71 52.73
C LEU A 328 76.49 -10.30 54.12
N GLU A 329 75.43 -10.89 54.70
CA GLU A 329 75.46 -11.48 56.04
C GLU A 329 76.41 -12.68 56.16
N ALA A 330 76.67 -13.40 55.06
CA ALA A 330 77.63 -14.50 55.02
C ALA A 330 79.11 -14.05 55.14
N LEU A 331 79.38 -12.75 55.01
CA LEU A 331 80.73 -12.18 55.08
C LEU A 331 81.02 -11.59 56.47
N LYS A 332 82.31 -11.54 56.83
CA LYS A 332 82.75 -10.85 58.04
C LYS A 332 82.84 -9.33 57.79
N PRO A 333 82.57 -8.49 58.80
CA PRO A 333 82.70 -7.03 58.69
C PRO A 333 84.08 -6.60 58.18
N GLY A 334 84.12 -5.69 57.20
CA GLY A 334 85.35 -5.08 56.71
C GLY A 334 85.46 -5.06 55.19
N ALA A 335 86.69 -5.05 54.67
CA ALA A 335 86.95 -4.76 53.25
C ALA A 335 86.23 -5.68 52.24
N LYS A 336 85.89 -6.92 52.64
CA LYS A 336 85.17 -7.87 51.77
C LYS A 336 83.68 -7.55 51.64
N SER A 337 83.03 -7.11 52.72
CA SER A 337 81.62 -6.65 52.66
C SER A 337 81.51 -5.32 51.92
N ASP A 338 82.48 -4.41 52.11
CA ASP A 338 82.55 -3.16 51.34
C ASP A 338 82.71 -3.40 49.82
N ALA A 339 83.59 -4.34 49.45
CA ALA A 339 83.80 -4.71 48.05
C ALA A 339 82.55 -5.31 47.40
N LEU A 340 81.77 -6.13 48.14
CA LEU A 340 80.51 -6.70 47.65
C LEU A 340 79.48 -5.60 47.36
N VAL A 341 79.32 -4.63 48.27
CA VAL A 341 78.38 -3.51 48.06
C VAL A 341 78.79 -2.66 46.86
N ARG A 342 80.08 -2.33 46.73
CA ARG A 342 80.59 -1.56 45.58
C ARG A 342 80.43 -2.31 44.26
N ASP A 343 80.65 -3.62 44.25
CA ASP A 343 80.43 -4.47 43.06
C ASP A 343 78.97 -4.40 42.60
N GLU A 344 78.01 -4.53 43.52
CA GLU A 344 76.58 -4.39 43.19
C GLU A 344 76.21 -2.98 42.70
N LEU A 345 76.80 -1.92 43.28
CA LEU A 345 76.62 -0.55 42.78
C LEU A 345 77.19 -0.36 41.37
N THR A 346 78.37 -0.91 41.08
CA THR A 346 78.97 -0.81 39.74
C THR A 346 78.16 -1.57 38.69
N LYS A 347 77.65 -2.76 39.04
CA LYS A 347 76.72 -3.52 38.19
C LYS A 347 75.44 -2.73 37.92
N ALA A 348 74.87 -2.09 38.94
CA ALA A 348 73.68 -1.25 38.80
C ALA A 348 73.92 -0.05 37.88
N LYS A 349 75.06 0.64 38.02
CA LYS A 349 75.43 1.77 37.15
C LYS A 349 75.58 1.34 35.69
N ARG A 350 76.24 0.21 35.44
CA ARG A 350 76.36 -0.36 34.09
C ARG A 350 74.99 -0.68 33.50
N LYS A 351 74.12 -1.34 34.27
CA LYS A 351 72.77 -1.68 33.82
C LYS A 351 71.95 -0.43 33.48
N ARG A 352 72.00 0.61 34.32
CA ARG A 352 71.32 1.90 34.05
C ARG A 352 71.84 2.58 32.78
N ALA A 353 73.14 2.50 32.51
CA ALA A 353 73.71 3.04 31.27
C ALA A 353 73.21 2.28 30.03
N GLU A 354 73.16 0.95 30.11
CA GLU A 354 72.62 0.09 29.05
C GLU A 354 71.11 0.38 28.81
N GLU A 355 70.31 0.52 29.87
CA GLU A 355 68.88 0.87 29.79
C GLU A 355 68.65 2.26 29.17
N GLN A 356 69.49 3.25 29.50
CA GLN A 356 69.42 4.59 28.90
C GLN A 356 69.76 4.58 27.41
N GLU A 357 70.75 3.78 27.01
CA GLU A 357 71.10 3.61 25.59
C GLU A 357 69.97 2.93 24.82
N GLU A 358 69.34 1.90 25.40
CA GLU A 358 68.21 1.21 24.78
C GLU A 358 67.00 2.14 24.64
N LEU A 359 66.66 2.91 25.67
CA LEU A 359 65.58 3.89 25.61
C LEU A 359 65.83 4.96 24.54
N ALA A 360 67.09 5.39 24.37
CA ALA A 360 67.48 6.31 23.31
C ALA A 360 67.26 5.69 21.92
N ARG A 361 67.62 4.41 21.73
CA ARG A 361 67.37 3.66 20.49
C ARG A 361 65.87 3.50 20.22
N GLN A 362 65.08 3.13 21.22
CA GLN A 362 63.62 2.99 21.07
C GLN A 362 62.95 4.32 20.69
N LYS A 363 63.35 5.44 21.31
CA LYS A 363 62.87 6.78 20.94
C LYS A 363 63.28 7.15 19.51
N GLN A 364 64.47 6.76 19.07
CA GLN A 364 64.94 6.98 17.71
C GLN A 364 64.14 6.16 16.69
N ASP A 365 63.83 4.90 16.99
CA ASP A 365 63.05 4.03 16.12
C ASP A 365 61.57 4.41 16.06
N ALA A 366 61.00 4.92 17.16
CA ALA A 366 59.66 5.51 17.16
C ALA A 366 59.58 6.72 16.23
N ARG A 367 60.56 7.62 16.28
CA ARG A 367 60.65 8.76 15.35
C ARG A 367 60.73 8.30 13.89
N LYS A 368 61.56 7.30 13.59
CA LYS A 368 61.63 6.72 12.24
C LYS A 368 60.31 6.14 11.77
N ARG A 369 59.55 5.48 12.66
CA ARG A 369 58.22 4.94 12.33
C ARG A 369 57.20 6.04 12.07
N ASP A 370 57.21 7.11 12.86
CA ASP A 370 56.33 8.26 12.65
C ASP A 370 56.68 8.99 11.34
N ASP A 371 57.98 9.11 11.01
CA ASP A 371 58.45 9.66 9.74
C ASP A 371 58.06 8.77 8.53
N GLN A 372 58.14 7.45 8.67
CA GLN A 372 57.67 6.48 7.68
C GLN A 372 56.15 6.54 7.48
N LYS A 373 55.39 6.72 8.56
CA LYS A 373 53.93 6.87 8.50
C LYS A 373 53.53 8.21 7.85
N ALA A 374 54.28 9.27 8.10
CA ALA A 374 54.08 10.58 7.49
C ALA A 374 54.45 10.59 5.99
N THR A 375 55.49 9.87 5.60
CA THR A 375 55.88 9.70 4.18
C THR A 375 54.90 8.82 3.42
N ALA A 376 54.46 7.69 3.98
CA ALA A 376 53.41 6.85 3.41
C ALA A 376 52.07 7.60 3.26
N ALA A 377 51.71 8.46 4.21
CA ALA A 377 50.52 9.32 4.11
C ALA A 377 50.64 10.38 2.99
N LYS A 378 51.85 10.90 2.73
CA LYS A 378 52.12 11.80 1.60
C LYS A 378 52.09 11.08 0.25
N GLU A 379 52.61 9.87 0.15
CA GLU A 379 52.57 9.06 -1.07
C GLU A 379 51.14 8.60 -1.42
N ALA A 380 50.32 8.26 -0.42
CA ALA A 380 48.90 7.94 -0.60
C ALA A 380 48.06 9.16 -1.04
N ALA A 381 48.47 10.38 -0.68
CA ALA A 381 47.85 11.61 -1.17
C ALA A 381 48.26 11.94 -2.61
N ALA A 382 49.46 11.54 -3.05
CA ALA A 382 49.98 11.76 -4.40
C ALA A 382 49.45 10.77 -5.45
N SER A 383 48.94 9.59 -5.04
CA SER A 383 48.45 8.55 -5.96
C SER A 383 46.97 8.68 -6.39
N GLY A 384 46.25 9.73 -5.97
CA GLY A 384 44.86 9.98 -6.41
C GLY A 384 43.78 9.05 -5.84
N VAL A 385 44.14 8.17 -4.89
CA VAL A 385 43.21 7.21 -4.25
C VAL A 385 42.38 7.87 -3.13
N ALA A 386 42.81 9.02 -2.61
CA ALA A 386 42.10 9.74 -1.55
C ALA A 386 41.00 10.64 -2.14
N TRP A 387 39.79 10.52 -1.57
CA TRP A 387 38.68 11.43 -1.86
C TRP A 387 38.94 12.79 -1.24
N THR A 388 38.92 13.85 -2.04
CA THR A 388 39.11 15.22 -1.53
C THR A 388 37.81 15.76 -0.95
N THR A 389 37.90 16.76 -0.07
CA THR A 389 36.73 17.41 0.55
C THR A 389 35.79 18.03 -0.49
N GLU A 390 36.35 18.57 -1.57
CA GLU A 390 35.62 19.17 -2.69
C GLU A 390 34.87 18.10 -3.50
N GLU A 391 35.53 16.98 -3.77
CA GLU A 391 34.98 15.82 -4.46
C GLU A 391 33.81 15.19 -3.68
N LEU A 392 33.94 15.08 -2.35
CA LEU A 392 32.85 14.64 -1.46
C LEU A 392 31.64 15.59 -1.50
N GLY A 393 31.88 16.89 -1.66
CA GLY A 393 30.83 17.89 -1.80
C GLY A 393 30.03 17.72 -3.10
N VAL A 394 30.69 17.39 -4.21
CA VAL A 394 30.03 17.11 -5.49
C VAL A 394 29.25 15.79 -5.42
N LEU A 395 29.82 14.75 -4.83
CA LEU A 395 29.14 13.46 -4.62
C LEU A 395 27.84 13.66 -3.80
N ALA A 396 27.89 14.44 -2.72
CA ALA A 396 26.71 14.74 -1.90
C ALA A 396 25.63 15.47 -2.71
N LYS A 397 26.00 16.47 -3.54
CA LYS A 397 25.07 17.16 -4.45
C LYS A 397 24.45 16.19 -5.47
N GLY A 398 25.25 15.27 -6.01
CA GLY A 398 24.79 14.22 -6.93
C GLY A 398 23.78 13.26 -6.29
N LEU A 399 24.03 12.84 -5.05
CA LEU A 399 23.12 11.94 -4.31
C LEU A 399 21.76 12.57 -3.99
N VAL A 400 21.73 13.90 -3.78
CA VAL A 400 20.49 14.67 -3.58
C VAL A 400 19.76 14.90 -4.91
N LYS A 401 20.50 15.27 -5.96
CA LYS A 401 19.94 15.54 -7.29
C LYS A 401 19.38 14.30 -7.97
N PHE A 402 19.97 13.13 -7.69
CA PHE A 402 19.54 11.84 -8.21
C PHE A 402 19.23 10.90 -7.03
N PRO A 403 17.98 10.86 -6.53
CA PRO A 403 17.59 10.01 -5.39
C PRO A 403 17.51 8.52 -5.75
N GLY A 404 17.45 7.67 -4.72
CA GLY A 404 17.34 6.21 -4.89
C GLY A 404 16.04 5.80 -5.59
N GLY A 405 16.12 4.81 -6.49
CA GLY A 405 14.99 4.32 -7.30
C GLY A 405 14.99 4.78 -8.76
N LEU A 406 15.86 5.74 -9.11
CA LEU A 406 16.05 6.19 -10.48
C LEU A 406 17.00 5.24 -11.23
N GLY A 407 16.56 4.67 -12.36
CA GLY A 407 17.41 3.86 -13.22
C GLY A 407 18.57 4.67 -13.79
N GLY A 408 19.79 4.13 -13.78
CA GLY A 408 20.98 4.82 -14.27
C GLY A 408 21.54 5.92 -13.36
N ARG A 409 21.13 5.96 -12.07
CA ARG A 409 21.59 6.94 -11.09
C ARG A 409 23.12 7.08 -11.02
N TRP A 410 23.85 5.98 -11.01
CA TRP A 410 25.30 5.99 -10.82
C TRP A 410 26.04 6.57 -12.03
N ALA A 411 25.54 6.34 -13.25
CA ALA A 411 26.06 6.97 -14.46
C ALA A 411 25.90 8.50 -14.41
N LEU A 412 24.74 9.00 -13.96
CA LEU A 412 24.46 10.43 -13.85
C LEU A 412 25.31 11.13 -12.77
N ILE A 413 25.56 10.45 -11.64
CA ILE A 413 26.44 10.97 -10.59
C ILE A 413 27.91 10.96 -11.05
N THR A 414 28.32 9.91 -11.76
CA THR A 414 29.66 9.80 -12.35
C THR A 414 29.91 10.91 -13.38
N GLN A 415 28.94 11.14 -14.27
CA GLN A 415 29.00 12.23 -15.25
C GLN A 415 29.03 13.61 -14.59
N LEU A 416 28.32 13.79 -13.47
CA LEU A 416 28.39 15.03 -12.69
C LEU A 416 29.79 15.25 -12.10
N LEU A 417 30.38 14.22 -11.50
CA LEU A 417 31.73 14.25 -10.94
C LEU A 417 32.79 14.56 -12.02
N GLU A 418 32.67 13.89 -13.17
CA GLU A 418 33.52 14.13 -14.34
C GLU A 418 33.39 15.56 -14.87
N SER A 419 32.17 16.10 -14.95
CA SER A 419 31.92 17.49 -15.38
C SER A 419 32.51 18.55 -14.44
N THR A 420 32.76 18.19 -13.18
CA THR A 420 33.40 19.05 -12.17
C THR A 420 34.91 18.83 -12.06
N GLY A 421 35.50 18.01 -12.93
CA GLY A 421 36.95 17.77 -12.96
C GLY A 421 37.44 16.66 -12.02
N TYR A 422 36.54 15.86 -11.45
CA TYR A 422 36.86 14.74 -10.57
C TYR A 422 36.36 13.41 -11.16
N PRO A 423 37.01 12.86 -12.20
CA PRO A 423 36.56 11.63 -12.83
C PRO A 423 36.67 10.44 -11.87
N ARG A 424 35.56 9.73 -11.64
CA ARG A 424 35.49 8.49 -10.86
C ARG A 424 34.67 7.46 -11.61
N THR A 425 34.94 6.18 -11.36
CA THR A 425 34.14 5.10 -11.91
C THR A 425 32.87 4.88 -11.09
N GLU A 426 31.82 4.31 -11.69
CA GLU A 426 30.58 3.99 -10.96
C GLU A 426 30.85 3.11 -9.74
N LYS A 427 31.83 2.19 -9.83
CA LYS A 427 32.23 1.30 -8.73
C LYS A 427 32.80 2.09 -7.54
N GLU A 428 33.70 3.03 -7.78
CA GLU A 428 34.30 3.87 -6.73
C GLU A 428 33.24 4.77 -6.06
N VAL A 429 32.31 5.32 -6.85
CA VAL A 429 31.21 6.16 -6.36
C VAL A 429 30.26 5.34 -5.46
N ILE A 430 29.92 4.12 -5.87
CA ILE A 430 29.06 3.20 -5.10
C ILE A 430 29.75 2.80 -3.79
N GLU A 431 31.03 2.41 -3.86
CA GLU A 431 31.81 1.98 -2.70
C GLU A 431 31.96 3.11 -1.68
N LYS A 432 32.28 4.32 -2.14
CA LYS A 432 32.36 5.49 -1.27
C LYS A 432 31.02 5.86 -0.64
N THR A 433 29.93 5.82 -1.42
CA THR A 433 28.58 6.09 -0.92
C THR A 433 28.13 5.06 0.12
N LYS A 434 28.49 3.78 -0.07
CA LYS A 434 28.23 2.69 0.88
C LYS A 434 29.04 2.83 2.17
N GLY A 435 30.29 3.30 2.07
CA GLY A 435 31.11 3.63 3.24
C GLY A 435 30.58 4.84 4.02
N MET A 436 30.04 5.85 3.33
CA MET A 436 29.44 7.02 3.96
C MET A 436 28.07 6.73 4.61
N SER A 437 27.26 5.81 4.08
CA SER A 437 25.98 5.46 4.70
C SER A 437 26.14 4.67 6.01
N GLN A 438 27.32 4.09 6.25
CA GLN A 438 27.69 3.44 7.50
C GLN A 438 28.32 4.41 8.53
N GLY A 439 28.59 5.67 8.17
CA GLY A 439 29.17 6.68 9.06
C GLY A 439 28.67 8.12 8.80
N MET A 440 27.91 8.67 9.75
CA MET A 440 27.36 10.04 9.83
C MET A 440 26.35 10.48 8.73
N SER A 441 25.24 11.05 9.20
CA SER A 441 24.05 11.42 8.42
C SER A 441 24.29 12.54 7.39
N LEU A 442 23.83 12.31 6.14
CA LEU A 442 23.84 13.19 4.95
C LEU A 442 23.34 14.64 5.18
N ARG A 443 22.65 14.90 6.28
CA ARG A 443 22.10 16.23 6.62
C ARG A 443 23.17 17.23 7.09
N ALA A 444 24.31 16.76 7.60
CA ALA A 444 25.32 17.62 8.23
C ALA A 444 26.26 18.35 7.25
N MET A 445 26.45 17.85 6.02
CA MET A 445 27.37 18.47 5.04
C MET A 445 26.68 19.43 4.04
N GLY A 446 25.38 19.27 3.78
CA GLY A 446 24.65 20.13 2.83
C GLY A 446 24.44 21.57 3.30
N SER A 447 24.56 21.84 4.60
CA SER A 447 24.28 23.16 5.18
C SER A 447 25.42 24.17 5.05
N ARG A 448 26.57 23.78 4.48
CA ARG A 448 27.79 24.61 4.45
C ARG A 448 28.15 25.17 3.06
N ALA A 449 27.39 24.80 2.02
CA ALA A 449 27.67 25.17 0.62
C ALA A 449 26.57 26.01 -0.06
N SER A 450 25.65 26.59 0.73
CA SER A 450 24.64 27.55 0.25
C SER A 450 25.00 28.97 0.70
N GLN A 451 26.18 29.44 0.32
CA GLN A 451 26.50 30.85 0.16
C GLN A 451 27.48 30.94 -1.01
N GLU A 452 26.95 31.22 -2.20
CA GLU A 452 27.55 32.04 -3.27
C GLU A 452 26.86 31.74 -4.60
N ASP A 453 26.24 32.79 -5.14
CA ASP A 453 25.66 32.89 -6.47
C ASP A 453 26.73 32.74 -7.55
N SER A 454 26.48 31.92 -8.56
CA SER A 454 26.85 32.16 -9.97
C SER A 454 26.58 30.92 -10.83
N PHE A 455 25.66 31.05 -11.79
CA PHE A 455 25.66 30.49 -13.17
C PHE A 455 24.23 30.29 -13.70
N GLN A 456 23.60 31.40 -14.13
CA GLN A 456 22.52 31.38 -15.12
C GLN A 456 23.05 31.51 -16.57
N ALA A 457 24.33 31.17 -16.81
CA ALA A 457 24.98 31.33 -18.11
C ALA A 457 25.41 29.97 -18.71
N ALA A 458 24.48 29.06 -18.97
CA ALA A 458 24.73 27.86 -19.78
C ALA A 458 23.45 27.22 -20.37
N LYS A 459 22.44 28.03 -20.71
CA LYS A 459 21.21 27.55 -21.39
C LYS A 459 21.16 27.91 -22.87
N ALA A 460 22.25 28.40 -23.45
CA ALA A 460 22.30 28.85 -24.84
C ALA A 460 23.56 28.32 -25.55
N ALA A 461 23.59 27.02 -25.87
CA ALA A 461 24.40 26.46 -26.95
C ALA A 461 24.02 24.99 -27.19
N LEU A 462 23.18 24.74 -28.19
CA LEU A 462 23.22 23.65 -29.19
C LEU A 462 21.82 23.47 -29.85
N PRO A 463 21.76 23.12 -31.15
CA PRO A 463 20.64 23.46 -32.03
C PRO A 463 19.49 22.46 -31.98
N LYS A 464 18.25 22.95 -32.09
CA LYS A 464 17.07 22.17 -32.48
C LYS A 464 16.91 22.22 -34.00
N ALA A 465 16.97 21.06 -34.65
CA ALA A 465 16.54 20.90 -36.04
C ALA A 465 15.02 20.64 -36.11
N ALA A 466 14.35 21.57 -36.79
CA ALA A 466 13.15 21.48 -37.63
C ALA A 466 12.04 20.45 -37.33
N ALA A 467 10.86 20.96 -36.96
CA ALA A 467 9.63 20.85 -37.76
C ALA A 467 8.56 21.82 -37.21
N THR A 468 8.04 22.69 -38.08
CA THR A 468 6.94 23.66 -37.88
C THR A 468 6.01 23.56 -39.11
N PRO A 469 4.86 24.29 -39.20
CA PRO A 469 3.76 24.47 -38.23
C PRO A 469 2.37 24.51 -38.93
N LYS A 470 1.27 24.60 -38.14
CA LYS A 470 0.04 25.35 -38.47
C LYS A 470 -0.90 25.32 -37.24
N ALA A 471 -1.60 26.35 -36.78
CA ALA A 471 -1.60 27.81 -36.94
C ALA A 471 -2.39 28.41 -35.73
N ALA A 472 -2.11 29.67 -35.43
CA ALA A 472 -2.59 30.56 -34.35
C ALA A 472 -4.11 30.90 -34.47
N PRO A 473 -4.76 31.75 -33.61
CA PRO A 473 -4.17 32.70 -32.63
C PRO A 473 -4.90 32.90 -31.27
N GLU A 474 -4.17 33.50 -30.30
CA GLU A 474 -4.67 34.29 -29.14
C GLU A 474 -4.71 35.81 -29.53
N PRO A 475 -4.86 36.84 -28.64
CA PRO A 475 -5.46 37.00 -27.29
C PRO A 475 -6.35 38.28 -27.16
N VAL A 476 -7.00 38.52 -26.01
CA VAL A 476 -7.34 39.88 -25.52
C VAL A 476 -7.14 39.99 -23.99
N LYS A 477 -6.54 41.10 -23.54
CA LYS A 477 -6.13 41.45 -22.17
C LYS A 477 -7.15 42.32 -21.42
N LYS A 478 -7.19 42.13 -20.07
CA LYS A 478 -7.32 43.11 -18.93
C LYS A 478 -8.55 44.06 -18.87
N PRO A 479 -8.95 44.65 -17.70
CA PRO A 479 -8.11 45.07 -16.56
C PRO A 479 -8.64 44.89 -15.12
N GLU A 480 -7.74 45.22 -14.20
CA GLU A 480 -7.84 45.40 -12.75
C GLU A 480 -8.76 46.57 -12.32
N PHE A 481 -9.38 46.46 -11.14
CA PHE A 481 -9.85 47.60 -10.34
C PHE A 481 -9.85 47.26 -8.83
N ASP A 482 -9.20 48.11 -8.05
CA ASP A 482 -9.30 48.36 -6.59
C ASP A 482 -9.03 49.89 -6.47
N PRO A 483 -9.49 50.66 -5.45
CA PRO A 483 -9.39 50.33 -4.02
C PRO A 483 -10.41 50.98 -3.03
N ALA A 484 -10.21 50.67 -1.73
CA ALA A 484 -10.54 51.42 -0.48
C ALA A 484 -12.00 51.35 0.05
N SER A 485 -12.28 51.14 1.35
CA SER A 485 -11.76 51.87 2.53
C SER A 485 -12.21 51.23 3.88
N ARG A 486 -11.40 51.42 4.96
CA ARG A 486 -11.73 51.70 6.40
C ARG A 486 -12.55 50.66 7.23
N GLU A 487 -12.37 50.42 8.54
CA GLU A 487 -11.70 51.08 9.68
C GLU A 487 -11.59 50.11 10.91
N THR A 488 -10.48 50.21 11.67
CA THR A 488 -10.21 50.01 13.14
C THR A 488 -10.97 49.02 14.06
N ALA A 489 -10.22 48.22 14.85
CA ALA A 489 -9.99 48.39 16.33
C ALA A 489 -9.50 47.09 17.03
N LYS A 490 -8.69 47.22 18.10
CA LYS A 490 -8.07 46.16 18.96
C LYS A 490 -7.94 46.73 20.42
N PRO A 491 -7.49 46.00 21.47
CA PRO A 491 -7.96 44.82 22.28
C PRO A 491 -8.26 45.18 23.78
N PRO A 492 -8.38 44.25 24.76
CA PRO A 492 -7.24 43.63 25.52
C PRO A 492 -7.39 42.11 25.86
N ALA A 493 -6.32 41.28 25.85
CA ALA A 493 -5.55 40.62 26.97
C ALA A 493 -6.40 39.75 27.95
N GLU A 494 -6.13 38.48 28.32
CA GLU A 494 -4.93 37.73 28.79
C GLU A 494 -5.11 36.18 28.55
N ALA A 495 -4.12 35.43 28.03
CA ALA A 495 -3.13 34.55 28.69
C ALA A 495 -3.50 33.05 28.87
N SER A 496 -2.88 32.14 28.07
CA SER A 496 -2.09 30.96 28.51
C SER A 496 -1.79 29.95 27.37
N ALA A 497 -0.48 29.80 27.09
CA ALA A 497 0.33 28.67 26.59
C ALA A 497 -0.15 27.67 25.48
N ALA A 498 0.71 27.56 24.45
CA ALA A 498 0.70 26.75 23.20
C ALA A 498 0.97 25.22 23.40
N PRO A 499 0.88 24.32 22.37
CA PRO A 499 0.86 24.55 20.92
C PRO A 499 -0.22 23.77 20.13
N ALA A 500 -1.23 24.47 19.64
CA ALA A 500 -2.08 24.02 18.53
C ALA A 500 -1.93 25.04 17.39
N ALA A 501 -0.82 24.95 16.67
CA ALA A 501 -0.58 25.82 15.53
C ALA A 501 -1.55 25.45 14.38
N ASP A 502 -2.17 26.48 13.84
CA ASP A 502 -2.73 26.59 12.48
C ASP A 502 -4.22 26.30 12.22
N TRP A 503 -5.13 26.26 13.21
CA TRP A 503 -6.58 26.27 12.87
C TRP A 503 -7.30 27.43 13.58
N SER A 504 -7.77 28.40 12.80
CA SER A 504 -8.63 29.47 13.32
C SER A 504 -10.05 28.96 13.62
N THR A 505 -10.78 29.66 14.48
CA THR A 505 -12.19 29.38 14.77
C THR A 505 -13.05 29.41 13.50
N GLU A 506 -12.76 30.34 12.59
CA GLU A 506 -13.44 30.46 11.29
C GLU A 506 -13.16 29.25 10.38
N GLN A 507 -11.91 28.79 10.32
CA GLN A 507 -11.53 27.59 9.54
C GLN A 507 -12.16 26.32 10.11
N GLN A 508 -12.26 26.21 11.44
CA GLN A 508 -12.91 25.09 12.10
C GLN A 508 -14.42 25.07 11.80
N GLN A 509 -15.10 26.22 11.87
CA GLN A 509 -16.52 26.33 11.50
C GLN A 509 -16.75 26.02 10.02
N ALA A 510 -15.87 26.51 9.13
CA ALA A 510 -15.94 26.20 7.71
C ALA A 510 -15.78 24.70 7.44
N LEU A 511 -14.87 24.02 8.14
CA LEU A 511 -14.68 22.57 8.02
C LEU A 511 -15.93 21.79 8.46
N GLU A 512 -16.58 22.18 9.55
CA GLU A 512 -17.81 21.53 10.04
C GLU A 512 -18.99 21.71 9.08
N VAL A 513 -19.13 22.92 8.50
CA VAL A 513 -20.14 23.19 7.47
C VAL A 513 -19.85 22.38 6.20
N ALA A 514 -18.59 22.34 5.75
CA ALA A 514 -18.18 21.58 4.58
C ALA A 514 -18.39 20.06 4.77
N LEU A 515 -18.12 19.53 5.97
CA LEU A 515 -18.35 18.12 6.30
C LEU A 515 -19.84 17.73 6.29
N LYS A 516 -20.74 18.65 6.66
CA LYS A 516 -22.19 18.46 6.56
C LYS A 516 -22.68 18.57 5.12
N ARG A 517 -22.11 19.49 4.34
CA ARG A 517 -22.45 19.72 2.93
C ARG A 517 -22.01 18.57 2.02
N HIS A 518 -20.86 17.96 2.30
CA HIS A 518 -20.25 16.89 1.49
C HIS A 518 -20.24 15.56 2.27
N PRO A 519 -21.34 14.78 2.21
CA PRO A 519 -21.51 13.56 2.99
C PRO A 519 -20.55 12.43 2.58
N ALA A 520 -20.41 11.42 3.45
CA ALA A 520 -19.53 10.27 3.23
C ALA A 520 -19.96 9.33 2.09
N THR A 521 -21.12 9.59 1.45
CA THR A 521 -21.62 8.88 0.28
C THR A 521 -20.93 9.30 -1.02
N LEU A 522 -20.25 10.45 -1.04
CA LEU A 522 -19.44 10.90 -2.16
C LEU A 522 -18.12 10.13 -2.25
N GLU A 523 -17.56 10.03 -3.46
CA GLU A 523 -16.26 9.40 -3.70
C GLU A 523 -15.19 10.08 -2.83
N LYS A 524 -14.33 9.27 -2.19
CA LYS A 524 -13.42 9.71 -1.12
C LYS A 524 -12.50 10.84 -1.58
N ASN A 525 -11.92 10.75 -2.77
CA ASN A 525 -11.00 11.78 -3.25
C ASN A 525 -11.70 13.07 -3.65
N GLU A 526 -12.85 12.98 -4.31
CA GLU A 526 -13.70 14.10 -4.70
C GLU A 526 -14.28 14.83 -3.48
N ARG A 527 -14.79 14.09 -2.50
CA ARG A 527 -15.31 14.63 -1.23
C ARG A 527 -14.29 15.53 -0.54
N TRP A 528 -13.06 15.04 -0.38
CA TRP A 528 -12.01 15.80 0.29
C TRP A 528 -11.44 16.94 -0.55
N LYS A 529 -11.67 16.94 -1.87
CA LYS A 529 -11.34 18.07 -2.74
C LYS A 529 -12.35 19.21 -2.52
N LEU A 530 -13.64 18.90 -2.55
CA LEU A 530 -14.72 19.87 -2.31
C LEU A 530 -14.67 20.45 -0.88
N ILE A 531 -14.35 19.61 0.12
CA ILE A 531 -14.17 20.09 1.51
C ILE A 531 -13.00 21.08 1.62
N ALA A 532 -11.90 20.86 0.88
CA ALA A 532 -10.76 21.78 0.91
C ALA A 532 -11.05 23.10 0.18
N GLU A 533 -11.88 23.08 -0.86
CA GLU A 533 -12.34 24.29 -1.56
C GLU A 533 -13.22 25.17 -0.64
N ASP A 534 -14.02 24.55 0.23
CA ASP A 534 -14.89 25.24 1.18
C ASP A 534 -14.15 25.73 2.46
N VAL A 535 -12.89 25.33 2.69
CA VAL A 535 -12.12 25.73 3.88
C VAL A 535 -10.98 26.70 3.50
N PRO A 536 -11.10 27.99 3.83
CA PRO A 536 -10.16 29.01 3.37
C PRO A 536 -8.74 28.77 3.92
N GLY A 537 -7.77 28.70 3.00
CA GLY A 537 -6.34 28.61 3.33
C GLY A 537 -5.87 27.23 3.81
N LYS A 538 -6.69 26.17 3.65
CA LYS A 538 -6.31 24.80 4.04
C LYS A 538 -6.28 23.84 2.87
N LYS A 539 -5.27 22.97 2.88
CA LYS A 539 -5.11 21.92 1.87
C LYS A 539 -5.91 20.69 2.25
N LYS A 540 -6.29 19.90 1.24
CA LYS A 540 -6.96 18.60 1.38
C LYS A 540 -6.35 17.70 2.46
N THR A 541 -5.02 17.62 2.55
CA THR A 541 -4.31 16.81 3.56
C THR A 541 -4.57 17.30 4.99
N GLU A 542 -4.58 18.62 5.19
CA GLU A 542 -4.77 19.27 6.49
C GLU A 542 -6.22 19.10 6.99
N CYS A 543 -7.21 19.21 6.09
CA CYS A 543 -8.62 18.96 6.42
C CYS A 543 -8.84 17.50 6.87
N VAL A 544 -8.17 16.54 6.23
CA VAL A 544 -8.25 15.10 6.58
C VAL A 544 -7.62 14.84 7.94
N GLU A 545 -6.43 15.40 8.21
CA GLU A 545 -5.75 15.25 9.50
C GLU A 545 -6.56 15.86 10.64
N ARG A 546 -7.12 17.06 10.42
CA ARG A 546 -7.99 17.71 11.41
C ARG A 546 -9.24 16.90 11.71
N PHE A 547 -9.88 16.34 10.69
CA PHE A 547 -11.05 15.46 10.87
C PHE A 547 -10.70 14.19 11.67
N LYS A 548 -9.56 13.55 11.41
CA LYS A 548 -9.10 12.39 12.19
C LYS A 548 -8.90 12.75 13.65
N PHE A 549 -8.25 13.89 13.92
CA PHE A 549 -8.06 14.41 15.27
C PHE A 549 -9.39 14.63 16.00
N LEU A 550 -10.37 15.28 15.35
CA LEU A 550 -11.70 15.49 15.93
C LEU A 550 -12.42 14.16 16.22
N ARG A 551 -12.35 13.19 15.31
CA ARG A 551 -12.97 11.87 15.49
C ARG A 551 -12.36 11.12 16.68
N GLU A 552 -11.06 11.24 16.89
CA GLU A 552 -10.36 10.66 18.03
C GLU A 552 -10.77 11.33 19.35
N GLN A 553 -10.86 12.66 19.37
CA GLN A 553 -11.36 13.42 20.53
C GLN A 553 -12.79 13.03 20.91
N PHE A 554 -13.70 12.88 19.94
CA PHE A 554 -15.07 12.40 20.20
C PHE A 554 -15.08 10.95 20.66
N SER A 555 -14.21 10.10 20.12
CA SER A 555 -14.10 8.70 20.55
C SER A 555 -13.54 8.54 21.96
N GLN A 556 -12.66 9.45 22.41
CA GLN A 556 -12.13 9.44 23.77
C GLN A 556 -13.19 9.93 24.76
N LYS A 557 -13.94 10.99 24.43
CA LYS A 557 -15.07 11.49 25.23
C LYS A 557 -16.26 10.53 25.32
N ALA A 558 -16.43 9.62 24.37
CA ALA A 558 -17.48 8.60 24.40
C ALA A 558 -17.09 7.35 25.21
N LYS A 559 -15.81 7.23 25.62
CA LYS A 559 -15.26 6.12 26.41
C LYS A 559 -15.02 6.48 27.88
N SER A 560 -14.94 7.78 28.20
CA SER A 560 -15.02 8.32 29.57
C SER A 560 -16.48 8.51 29.96
#